data_AF-A0A1M7GW23-F1
#
_entry.id   AF-A0A1M7GW23-F1
#
_cell.length_a   1.000
_cell.length_b   1.000
_cell.length_c   1.000
_cell.angle_alpha   90.00
_cell.angle_beta   90.00
_cell.angle_gamma   90.00
#
_symmetry.space_group_name_H-M   'P 1'
#
loop_
_entity.id
_entity.type
_entity.pdbx_description
1 polymer ?
#
loop_
_entity_poly.entity_id
_entity_poly.type
_entity_poly.pdbx_seq_one_letter_code
_entity_poly.pdbx_strand_id
1 'polypeptide(L)' 'MIAAHGWDLAGAIHAGLQTGFVAREGQSLYSLSDKPTYEAKDIYEMAMVLIEKYK' A
#
# COMPACT_ATOMS: atom_id res chain seq x y z
N MET A 1 6.08 -1.76 -3.66
CA MET A 1 6.21 -0.50 -2.89
C MET A 1 5.27 -0.56 -1.70
N ILE A 2 5.71 -0.25 -0.48
CA ILE A 2 4.84 -0.18 0.70
C ILE A 2 4.96 1.22 1.27
N ALA A 3 3.85 1.96 1.39
CA ALA A 3 3.86 3.35 1.84
C ALA A 3 2.54 3.76 2.51
N ALA A 4 2.61 4.78 3.37
CA ALA A 4 1.42 5.44 3.90
C ALA A 4 0.99 6.65 3.06
N HIS A 5 1.88 7.19 2.23
CA HIS A 5 1.59 8.36 1.41
C HIS A 5 1.00 7.95 0.06
N GLY A 6 -0.11 8.60 -0.32
CA GLY A 6 -0.78 8.34 -1.60
C GLY A 6 0.09 8.60 -2.83
N TRP A 7 1.01 9.59 -2.78
CA TRP A 7 1.87 9.93 -3.91
C TRP A 7 2.94 8.86 -4.21
N ASP A 8 3.50 8.22 -3.18
CA ASP A 8 4.41 7.07 -3.34
C ASP A 8 3.69 5.89 -4.01
N LEU A 9 2.46 5.62 -3.57
CA LEU A 9 1.64 4.53 -4.12
C LEU A 9 1.22 4.82 -5.55
N ALA A 10 0.76 6.04 -5.85
CA ALA A 10 0.37 6.45 -7.19
C ALA A 10 1.55 6.33 -8.18
N GLY A 11 2.74 6.78 -7.78
CA GLY A 11 3.95 6.62 -8.59
C GLY A 11 4.30 5.16 -8.86
N ALA A 12 4.25 4.31 -7.83
CA ALA A 12 4.54 2.89 -7.97
C ALA A 12 3.48 2.13 -8.81
N ILE A 13 2.21 2.49 -8.67
CA ILE A 13 1.11 1.97 -9.51
C ILE A 13 1.34 2.36 -10.96
N HIS A 14 1.66 3.62 -11.23
CA HIS A 14 1.95 4.08 -12.58
C HIS A 14 3.16 3.36 -13.21
N ALA A 15 4.13 2.97 -12.39
CA ALA A 15 5.27 2.16 -12.82
C ALA A 15 4.97 0.66 -12.97
N GLY A 16 3.72 0.22 -12.77
CA GLY A 16 3.30 -1.18 -12.90
C GLY A 16 3.75 -2.09 -11.75
N LEU A 17 4.06 -1.53 -10.58
CA LEU A 17 4.51 -2.29 -9.42
C LEU A 17 3.34 -2.70 -8.52
N GLN A 18 3.53 -3.79 -7.78
CA GLN A 18 2.64 -4.12 -6.65
C GLN A 18 2.83 -3.11 -5.52
N THR A 19 1.72 -2.74 -4.88
CA THR A 19 1.68 -1.68 -3.88
C THR A 19 0.94 -2.09 -2.61
N GLY A 20 1.39 -1.59 -1.46
CA GLY A 20 0.79 -1.85 -0.16
C GLY A 20 0.61 -0.55 0.62
N PHE A 21 -0.63 -0.20 0.93
CA PHE A 21 -0.94 0.93 1.81
C PHE A 21 -0.91 0.51 3.27
N VAL A 22 -0.20 1.28 4.09
CA VAL A 22 -0.23 1.13 5.55
C VAL A 22 -0.90 2.37 6.15
N ALA A 23 -2.04 2.17 6.81
CA ALA A 23 -2.82 3.24 7.37
C ALA A 23 -2.03 4.03 8.43
N ARG A 24 -2.11 5.35 8.35
CA ARG A 24 -1.56 6.29 9.32
C ARG A 24 -2.53 7.44 9.50
N GLU A 25 -2.58 8.00 10.71
CA GLU A 25 -3.40 9.18 10.98
C GLU A 25 -3.02 10.33 10.06
N GLY A 26 -4.04 10.99 9.48
CA GLY A 26 -3.85 12.08 8.52
C GLY A 26 -3.41 11.65 7.12
N GLN A 27 -3.24 10.35 6.85
CA GLN A 27 -2.92 9.83 5.52
C GLN A 27 -4.11 9.09 4.92
N SER A 28 -4.33 9.30 3.63
CA SER A 28 -5.42 8.68 2.87
C SER A 28 -4.97 8.30 1.46
N LEU A 29 -5.67 7.34 0.87
CA LEU A 29 -5.52 6.99 -0.52
C LEU A 29 -6.02 8.13 -1.41
N TYR A 30 -5.34 8.35 -2.53
CA TYR A 30 -5.81 9.27 -3.55
C TYR A 30 -6.99 8.65 -4.29
N SER A 31 -8.14 9.31 -4.25
CA SER A 31 -9.37 8.86 -4.93
C SER A 31 -9.25 8.78 -6.45
N LEU A 32 -8.27 9.50 -7.02
CA LEU A 32 -7.99 9.55 -8.47
C LEU A 32 -6.94 8.53 -8.92
N SER A 33 -6.29 7.83 -7.98
CA SER A 33 -5.34 6.75 -8.29
C SER A 33 -6.04 5.40 -8.17
N ASP A 34 -5.54 4.40 -8.89
CA ASP A 34 -5.97 3.02 -8.65
C ASP A 34 -5.68 2.62 -7.20
N LYS A 35 -6.42 1.61 -6.73
CA LYS A 35 -6.25 1.06 -5.38
C LYS A 35 -4.93 0.31 -5.26
N PRO A 36 -4.29 0.34 -4.08
CA PRO A 36 -3.12 -0.46 -3.84
C PRO A 36 -3.44 -1.96 -3.87
N THR A 37 -2.45 -2.80 -4.15
CA THR A 37 -2.59 -4.26 -4.14
C THR A 37 -2.98 -4.79 -2.75
N TYR A 38 -2.47 -4.15 -1.70
CA TYR A 38 -2.72 -4.51 -0.31
C TYR A 38 -3.04 -3.26 0.51
N GLU A 39 -3.89 -3.42 1.52
CA GLU A 39 -4.17 -2.41 2.54
C GLU A 39 -4.03 -3.06 3.92
N ALA A 40 -3.36 -2.38 4.84
CA ALA A 40 -3.18 -2.84 6.21
C ALA A 40 -3.26 -1.67 7.19
N LYS A 41 -3.72 -1.92 8.41
CA LYS A 41 -3.84 -0.91 9.46
C LYS A 41 -2.48 -0.51 10.06
N ASP A 42 -1.50 -1.40 9.98
CA ASP A 42 -0.16 -1.21 10.50
C ASP A 42 0.85 -2.07 9.74
N ILE A 43 2.14 -1.89 10.05
CA ILE A 43 3.22 -2.57 9.36
C ILE A 43 3.28 -4.07 9.68
N TYR A 44 2.77 -4.48 10.85
CA TYR A 44 2.77 -5.88 11.27
C TYR A 44 1.73 -6.67 10.46
N GLU A 45 0.52 -6.14 10.32
CA GLU A 45 -0.51 -6.73 9.47
C GLU A 45 -0.05 -6.82 8.00
N MET A 46 0.60 -5.78 7.48
CA MET A 46 1.21 -5.83 6.13
C MET A 46 2.24 -6.96 6.01
N ALA A 47 3.12 -7.12 7.00
CA ALA A 47 4.11 -8.19 6.99
C ALA A 47 3.45 -9.58 6.98
N MET A 48 2.39 -9.77 7.78
CA MET A 48 1.63 -11.03 7.81
C MET A 48 0.99 -11.35 6.45
N VAL A 49 0.38 -10.36 5.79
CA VAL A 49 -0.20 -10.52 4.44
C VAL A 49 0.87 -10.96 3.44
N LEU A 50 2.06 -10.35 3.48
CA LEU A 50 3.14 -10.70 2.54
C LEU A 50 3.74 -12.08 2.83
N ILE A 51 3.90 -12.45 4.10
CA ILE A 51 4.37 -13.79 4.49
C ILE A 51 3.37 -14.86 4.03
N GLU A 52 2.07 -14.63 4.21
CA GLU A 52 1.04 -15.57 3.75
C GLU A 52 1.03 -15.69 2.23
N LYS A 53 1.21 -14.58 1.50
CA LYS A 53 1.16 -14.57 0.04
C LYS A 53 2.34 -15.26 -0.64
N TYR A 54 3.54 -15.17 -0.05
CA TYR A 54 4.80 -15.59 -0.68
C TYR A 54 5.54 -16.72 0.07
N LYS A 55 4.85 -17.39 1.00
CA LYS A 55 5.26 -18.71 1.48
C LYS A 55 5.19 -19.75 0.38
#